data_AF-A0A528FD62-F1
#
_entry.id   AF-A0A528FD62-F1
#
_cell.length_a   1.000
_cell.length_b   1.000
_cell.length_c   1.000
_cell.angle_alpha   90.00
_cell.angle_beta   90.00
_cell.angle_gamma   90.00
#
_symmetry.space_group_name_H-M   'P 1'
#
loop_
_entity.id
_entity.type
_entity.pdbx_description
1 polymer ?
#
loop_
_entity_poly.entity_id
_entity_poly.type
_entity_poly.pdbx_seq_one_letter_code
_entity_poly.pdbx_strand_id
1 'polypeptide(L)' 'AKALAVACDISRADQVDDLFETVAAAFGRVDLLFNNAGTGYKSTLIDEIPVEVWNDIVGVNLTGSFLCARAA' A
#
# COMPACT_ATOMS: atom_id res chain seq x y z
N ALA A 1 -1.08 22.23 -12.85
CA ALA A 1 -0.75 21.39 -11.68
C ALA A 1 0.21 20.29 -12.13
N LYS A 2 1.23 19.95 -11.35
CA LYS A 2 2.14 18.82 -11.62
C LYS A 2 1.56 17.57 -10.95
N ALA A 3 1.50 16.47 -11.67
CA ALA A 3 1.03 15.17 -11.17
C ALA A 3 1.96 14.07 -11.65
N LEU A 4 2.13 13.03 -10.83
CA LEU A 4 2.94 11.86 -11.14
C LEU A 4 2.09 10.62 -10.82
N ALA A 5 1.99 9.69 -11.76
CA ALA A 5 1.38 8.38 -11.55
C ALA A 5 2.49 7.33 -11.54
N VAL A 6 2.55 6.54 -10.46
CA VAL A 6 3.48 5.42 -10.30
C VAL A 6 2.65 4.22 -9.89
N ALA A 7 2.75 3.13 -10.65
CA ALA A 7 2.12 1.87 -10.27
C ALA A 7 2.95 1.23 -9.14
N CYS A 8 2.29 0.80 -8.08
CA CYS A 8 2.93 0.19 -6.92
C CYS A 8 1.97 -0.82 -6.29
N ASP A 9 2.43 -2.04 -6.10
CA ASP A 9 1.80 -2.98 -5.17
C ASP A 9 2.33 -2.69 -3.76
N ILE A 10 1.50 -2.06 -2.93
CA ILE A 10 1.91 -1.63 -1.59
C ILE A 10 2.16 -2.79 -0.63
N SER A 11 1.76 -4.03 -0.97
CA SER A 11 2.09 -5.22 -0.16
C SER A 11 3.57 -5.63 -0.28
N ARG A 12 4.30 -5.02 -1.22
CA ARG A 12 5.67 -5.36 -1.56
C ARG A 12 6.64 -4.24 -1.17
N ALA A 13 7.52 -4.52 -0.21
CA ALA A 13 8.45 -3.53 0.33
C ALA A 13 9.38 -2.92 -0.73
N ASP A 14 9.89 -3.74 -1.66
CA ASP A 14 10.74 -3.29 -2.77
C ASP A 14 10.04 -2.24 -3.64
N GLN A 15 8.77 -2.47 -3.98
CA GLN A 15 8.00 -1.53 -4.81
C GLN A 15 7.61 -0.26 -4.06
N VAL A 16 7.43 -0.33 -2.73
CA VAL A 16 7.17 0.85 -1.91
C VAL A 16 8.42 1.72 -1.85
N ASP A 17 9.60 1.12 -1.63
CA ASP A 17 10.86 1.87 -1.61
C ASP A 17 11.08 2.59 -2.96
N ASP A 18 10.91 1.89 -4.09
CA ASP A 18 11.00 2.46 -5.44
C ASP A 18 10.02 3.63 -5.66
N LEU A 19 8.79 3.51 -5.14
CA LEU A 19 7.77 4.57 -5.23
C LEU A 19 8.25 5.84 -4.51
N PHE A 20 8.74 5.72 -3.28
CA PHE A 20 9.17 6.88 -2.49
C PHE A 20 10.46 7.51 -3.01
N GLU A 21 11.40 6.72 -3.54
CA GLU A 21 12.55 7.26 -4.27
C GLU A 21 12.12 8.08 -5.49
N THR A 22 11.15 7.57 -6.27
CA THR A 22 10.62 8.27 -7.44
C THR A 22 9.92 9.58 -7.04
N VAL A 23 9.12 9.57 -5.97
CA VAL A 23 8.45 10.75 -5.44
C VAL A 23 9.46 11.79 -4.94
N ALA A 24 10.49 11.37 -4.21
CA ALA A 24 11.56 12.24 -3.74
C ALA A 24 12.32 12.90 -4.91
N ALA A 25 12.63 12.15 -5.96
CA ALA A 25 13.27 12.70 -7.15
C ALA A 25 12.39 13.73 -7.89
N ALA A 26 11.06 13.51 -7.90
CA ALA A 26 10.13 14.37 -8.63
C ALA A 26 9.69 15.63 -7.86
N PHE A 27 9.59 15.56 -6.53
CA PHE A 27 8.98 16.61 -5.69
C PHE A 27 9.86 17.06 -4.52
N GLY A 28 10.92 16.32 -4.18
CA GLY A 28 11.89 16.64 -3.13
C GLY A 28 11.47 16.25 -1.70
N ARG A 29 10.18 16.17 -1.40
CA ARG A 29 9.63 15.75 -0.10
C ARG A 29 8.20 15.24 -0.19
N VAL A 30 7.74 14.58 0.87
CA VAL A 30 6.33 14.22 1.11
C VAL A 30 5.82 15.05 2.29
N ASP A 31 4.77 15.83 2.07
CA ASP A 31 4.13 16.64 3.12
C ASP A 31 2.91 15.96 3.75
N LEU A 32 2.26 15.09 2.99
CA LEU A 32 1.06 14.38 3.39
C LEU A 32 1.04 13.01 2.72
N LEU A 33 0.82 11.98 3.53
CA LEU A 33 0.58 10.62 3.07
C LEU A 33 -0.89 10.26 3.30
N PHE A 34 -1.54 9.75 2.26
CA PHE A 34 -2.90 9.22 2.36
C PHE A 34 -2.92 7.72 2.02
N ASN A 35 -2.85 6.88 3.05
CA ASN A 35 -2.98 5.43 2.93
C ASN A 35 -4.44 5.07 2.64
N ASN A 36 -4.79 5.07 1.36
CA ASN A 36 -6.15 4.79 0.88
C ASN A 36 -6.28 3.41 0.22
N ALA A 37 -5.19 2.85 -0.29
CA ALA A 37 -5.24 1.55 -0.96
C ALA A 37 -5.70 0.47 0.02
N GLY A 38 -6.69 -0.30 -0.41
CA GLY A 38 -7.28 -1.35 0.39
C GLY A 38 -8.09 -2.32 -0.48
N THR A 39 -8.09 -3.58 -0.07
CA THR A 39 -8.87 -4.67 -0.66
C THR A 39 -9.83 -5.24 0.38
N GLY A 40 -10.81 -6.01 -0.07
CA GLY A 40 -11.75 -6.68 0.81
C GLY A 40 -12.16 -8.02 0.22
N TYR A 41 -12.90 -8.77 1.02
CA TYR A 41 -13.49 -10.03 0.59
C TYR A 41 -15.01 -9.97 0.68
N LYS A 42 -15.67 -10.91 0.01
CA LYS A 42 -17.12 -11.06 0.11
C LYS A 42 -17.53 -11.29 1.58
N SER A 43 -18.73 -10.85 1.93
CA SER A 43 -19.31 -11.14 3.24
C SER A 43 -19.56 -12.64 3.37
N THR A 44 -19.02 -13.25 4.42
CA THR A 44 -19.08 -14.69 4.71
C THR A 44 -18.84 -14.88 6.22
N LEU A 45 -19.04 -16.09 6.76
CA LEU A 45 -18.73 -16.37 8.16
C LEU A 45 -17.22 -16.42 8.39
N ILE A 46 -16.78 -16.08 9.60
CA ILE A 46 -15.35 -15.93 9.92
C ILE A 46 -14.53 -17.22 9.69
N ASP A 47 -15.15 -18.37 9.94
CA ASP A 47 -14.56 -19.71 9.77
C ASP A 47 -14.56 -20.19 8.31
N GLU A 48 -15.21 -19.47 7.41
CA GLU A 48 -15.24 -19.76 5.97
C GLU A 48 -14.20 -18.94 5.18
N ILE A 49 -13.48 -18.02 5.84
CA ILE A 49 -12.45 -17.19 5.18
C ILE A 49 -11.19 -18.04 5.02
N PRO A 50 -10.72 -18.29 3.77
CA PRO A 50 -9.43 -18.95 3.57
C PRO A 50 -8.30 -18.13 4.19
N VAL A 51 -7.32 -18.79 4.81
CA VAL A 51 -6.20 -18.13 5.48
C VAL A 51 -5.38 -17.29 4.48
N GLU A 52 -5.26 -17.76 3.25
CA GLU A 52 -4.59 -17.08 2.15
C GLU A 52 -5.27 -15.73 1.84
N VAL A 53 -6.60 -15.73 1.76
CA VAL A 53 -7.40 -14.50 1.52
C VAL A 53 -7.23 -13.52 2.68
N TRP A 54 -7.25 -14.01 3.92
CA TRP A 54 -6.99 -13.15 5.09
C TRP A 54 -5.61 -12.51 5.01
N ASN A 55 -4.57 -13.30 4.71
CA ASN A 55 -3.20 -12.83 4.61
C ASN A 55 -3.02 -11.81 3.48
N ASP A 56 -3.69 -11.99 2.35
CA ASP A 56 -3.66 -11.02 1.24
C ASP A 56 -4.24 -9.67 1.66
N ILE A 57 -5.40 -9.67 2.34
CA ILE A 57 -6.04 -8.45 2.83
C ILE A 57 -5.17 -7.76 3.89
N VAL A 58 -4.60 -8.51 4.83
CA VAL A 58 -3.67 -7.96 5.83
C VAL A 58 -2.41 -7.41 5.15
N GLY A 59 -1.90 -8.11 4.14
CA GLY A 59 -0.75 -7.69 3.34
C GLY A 59 -0.95 -6.32 2.69
N VAL A 60 -2.12 -6.08 2.10
CA VAL A 60 -2.41 -4.77 1.48
C VAL A 60 -2.81 -3.73 2.53
N ASN A 61 -3.84 -4.01 3.31
CA ASN A 61 -4.54 -2.98 4.10
C ASN A 61 -3.75 -2.56 5.34
N LEU A 62 -3.03 -3.50 5.97
CA LEU A 62 -2.28 -3.25 7.20
C LEU A 62 -0.79 -3.13 6.92
N THR A 63 -0.17 -4.19 6.38
CA THR A 63 1.27 -4.21 6.11
C THR A 63 1.64 -3.15 5.09
N GLY A 64 0.89 -3.03 3.98
CA GLY A 64 1.18 -2.02 2.96
C GLY A 64 1.04 -0.59 3.46
N SER A 65 -0.02 -0.29 4.22
CA SER A 65 -0.17 1.01 4.90
C SER A 65 1.01 1.33 5.82
N PHE A 66 1.51 0.34 6.56
CA PHE A 66 2.70 0.47 7.41
C PHE A 66 3.96 0.72 6.58
N LEU A 67 4.17 -0.03 5.49
CA LEU A 67 5.34 0.14 4.60
C LEU A 67 5.38 1.55 4.03
N CYS A 68 4.26 2.06 3.51
CA CYS A 68 4.15 3.42 3.00
C CYS A 68 4.42 4.47 4.09
N ALA A 69 3.85 4.30 5.29
CA ALA A 69 4.08 5.23 6.40
C ALA A 69 5.53 5.22 6.91
N ARG A 70 6.22 4.09 6.80
CA ARG A 70 7.63 3.94 7.17
C ARG A 70 8.58 4.60 6.16
N ALA A 71 8.23 4.58 4.88
CA ALA A 71 9.06 5.10 3.79
C ALA A 71 8.86 6.61 3.53
N ALA A 72 7.72 7.17 3.95
CA ALA A 72 7.37 8.59 3.81
C ALA A 72 8.19 9.51 4.72
#